data_AF-A0A7W0UTW0-F1
#
_entry.id   AF-A0A7W0UTW0-F1
#
_cell.length_a   1.000
_cell.length_b   1.000
_cell.length_c   1.000
_cell.angle_alpha   90.00
_cell.angle_beta   90.00
_cell.angle_gamma   90.00
#
_symmetry.space_group_name_H-M   'P 1'
#
loop_
_entity.id
_entity.type
_entity.pdbx_description
1 polymer ?
#
loop_
_entity_poly.entity_id
_entity_poly.type
_entity_poly.pdbx_seq_one_letter_code
_entity_poly.pdbx_strand_id
1 'polypeptide(L)'
;MTHKVVLDRDDVRRTLVRIAHEIVENNRGETIAVVGIHRRGALLAGRLRDLIAELVAEPVPLGDVDISFYRDDLGMREPGAQPVVHASHIDFAIEDATVVLVDDVLFTGRTVRAAIDALFDYGRPPRVQLAVLADRGHRELPIRPDYVGKNLPTARSERVNVTVSELDGEDEVSISEGESRCESRSGARAIIDRAALLPDASDWEDK
;
A
#
# COMPACT_ATOMS: atom_id res chain seq x y z
N MET A 1 -9.61 -3.38 23.67
CA MET A 1 -9.10 -3.16 22.31
C MET A 1 -9.81 -1.94 21.77
N THR A 2 -9.08 -0.87 21.51
CA THR A 2 -9.66 0.39 21.02
C THR A 2 -9.85 0.27 19.50
N HIS A 3 -11.08 0.01 19.07
CA HIS A 3 -11.49 0.05 17.67
C HIS A 3 -12.29 1.33 17.45
N LYS A 4 -11.81 2.22 16.58
CA LYS A 4 -12.45 3.49 16.31
C LYS A 4 -12.75 3.63 14.82
N VAL A 5 -14.02 3.59 14.48
CA VAL A 5 -14.50 3.91 13.13
C VAL A 5 -14.24 5.40 12.86
N VAL A 6 -13.60 5.68 11.73
CA VAL A 6 -13.27 7.04 11.30
C VAL A 6 -13.99 7.44 10.01
N LEU A 7 -14.36 6.49 9.17
CA LEU A 7 -15.27 6.66 8.04
C LEU A 7 -16.25 5.48 8.05
N ASP A 8 -17.55 5.76 8.08
CA ASP A 8 -18.58 4.75 7.83
C ASP A 8 -18.88 4.61 6.32
N ARG A 9 -19.83 3.74 5.97
CA ARG A 9 -20.25 3.50 4.58
C ARG A 9 -20.63 4.79 3.84
N ASP A 10 -21.39 5.67 4.48
CA ASP A 10 -21.84 6.91 3.84
C ASP A 10 -20.70 7.92 3.71
N ASP A 11 -19.79 7.95 4.66
CA ASP A 11 -18.58 8.74 4.56
C ASP A 11 -17.65 8.25 3.45
N VAL A 12 -17.43 6.93 3.33
CA VAL A 12 -16.62 6.35 2.24
C VAL A 12 -17.22 6.72 0.90
N ARG A 13 -18.53 6.55 0.72
CA ARG A 13 -19.24 6.93 -0.52
C ARG A 13 -19.06 8.41 -0.85
N ARG A 14 -19.32 9.31 0.11
CA ARG A 14 -19.14 10.76 -0.09
C ARG A 14 -17.69 11.14 -0.41
N THR A 15 -16.74 10.43 0.21
CA THR A 15 -15.31 10.64 0.00
C THR A 15 -14.89 10.26 -1.41
N LEU A 16 -15.33 9.11 -1.92
CA LEU A 16 -15.05 8.67 -3.29
C LEU A 16 -15.65 9.63 -4.32
N VAL A 17 -16.88 10.10 -4.12
CA VAL A 17 -17.50 11.12 -4.98
C VAL A 17 -16.65 12.39 -5.02
N ARG A 18 -16.20 12.89 -3.87
CA ARG A 18 -15.32 14.07 -3.81
C ARG A 18 -14.02 13.85 -4.57
N ILE A 19 -13.35 12.70 -4.35
CA ILE A 19 -12.10 12.36 -5.06
C ILE A 19 -12.34 12.33 -6.57
N ALA A 20 -13.44 11.72 -7.05
CA ALA A 20 -13.77 11.68 -8.47
C ALA A 20 -13.93 13.08 -9.07
N HIS A 21 -14.62 13.99 -8.37
CA HIS A 21 -14.71 15.40 -8.80
C HIS A 21 -13.33 16.08 -8.87
N GLU A 22 -12.49 15.92 -7.84
CA GLU A 22 -11.13 16.49 -7.83
C GLU A 22 -10.27 15.96 -8.97
N ILE A 23 -10.37 14.66 -9.27
CA ILE A 23 -9.68 14.03 -10.41
C ILE A 23 -10.11 14.70 -11.71
N VAL A 24 -11.41 14.78 -11.99
CA VAL A 24 -11.91 15.39 -13.23
C VAL A 24 -11.53 16.86 -13.34
N GLU A 25 -11.60 17.62 -12.25
CA GLU A 25 -11.25 19.04 -12.26
C GLU A 25 -9.76 19.30 -12.53
N ASN A 26 -8.89 18.46 -11.99
CA ASN A 26 -7.43 18.59 -12.17
C ASN A 26 -6.92 18.01 -13.49
N ASN A 27 -7.76 17.29 -14.24
CA ASN A 27 -7.42 16.60 -15.50
C ASN A 27 -8.26 17.10 -16.69
N ARG A 28 -8.76 18.34 -16.65
CA ARG A 28 -9.64 18.87 -17.71
C ARG A 28 -8.98 18.85 -19.09
N GLY A 29 -9.63 18.18 -20.04
CA GLY A 29 -9.15 18.07 -21.42
C GLY A 29 -8.03 17.04 -21.61
N GLU A 30 -7.72 16.25 -20.58
CA GLU A 30 -6.80 15.11 -20.66
C GLU A 30 -7.58 13.79 -20.59
N THR A 31 -7.07 12.76 -21.27
CA THR A 31 -7.58 11.40 -21.10
C THR A 31 -7.13 10.87 -19.74
N ILE A 32 -8.06 10.30 -18.96
CA ILE A 32 -7.79 9.75 -17.64
C ILE A 32 -7.84 8.23 -17.73
N ALA A 33 -6.89 7.56 -17.10
CA ALA A 33 -6.95 6.12 -16.85
C ALA A 33 -6.80 5.86 -15.35
N VAL A 34 -7.50 4.87 -14.82
CA VAL A 34 -7.46 4.52 -13.40
C VAL A 34 -6.77 3.17 -13.23
N VAL A 35 -5.77 3.10 -12.36
CA VAL A 35 -5.04 1.87 -12.07
C VAL A 35 -5.05 1.62 -10.57
N GLY A 36 -5.64 0.51 -10.15
CA GLY A 36 -5.72 0.17 -8.74
C GLY A 36 -4.60 -0.73 -8.26
N ILE A 37 -4.11 -0.49 -7.04
CA ILE A 37 -3.10 -1.34 -6.40
C ILE A 37 -3.81 -2.45 -5.62
N HIS A 38 -3.43 -3.70 -5.85
CA HIS A 38 -4.08 -4.82 -5.16
C HIS A 38 -3.88 -4.80 -3.64
N ARG A 39 -4.88 -5.21 -2.85
CA ARG A 39 -6.19 -5.75 -3.26
C ARG A 39 -7.32 -4.72 -3.19
N ARG A 40 -7.47 -4.01 -2.07
CA ARG A 40 -8.59 -3.08 -1.87
C ARG A 40 -8.48 -1.82 -2.74
N GLY A 41 -7.27 -1.35 -3.04
CA GLY A 41 -7.06 -0.26 -3.99
C GLY A 41 -7.64 -0.56 -5.38
N ALA A 42 -7.56 -1.80 -5.86
CA ALA A 42 -8.21 -2.25 -7.10
C ALA A 42 -9.74 -2.17 -7.07
N LEU A 43 -10.36 -2.52 -5.95
CA LEU A 43 -11.82 -2.40 -5.78
C LEU A 43 -12.26 -0.93 -5.74
N LEU A 44 -11.53 -0.10 -4.99
CA LEU A 44 -11.77 1.35 -4.94
C LEU A 44 -11.53 2.02 -6.30
N ALA A 45 -10.55 1.56 -7.08
CA ALA A 45 -10.28 2.01 -8.43
C ALA A 45 -11.48 1.77 -9.36
N GLY A 46 -12.10 0.60 -9.30
CA GLY A 46 -13.33 0.31 -10.06
C GLY A 46 -14.45 1.30 -9.74
N ARG A 47 -14.69 1.57 -8.45
CA ARG A 47 -15.70 2.56 -8.02
C ARG A 47 -15.37 3.97 -8.50
N LEU A 48 -14.11 4.40 -8.36
CA LEU A 48 -13.67 5.72 -8.84
C LEU A 48 -13.80 5.84 -10.35
N ARG A 49 -13.43 4.80 -11.10
CA ARG A 49 -13.59 4.75 -12.55
C ARG A 49 -15.04 4.99 -12.94
N ASP A 50 -15.99 4.29 -12.32
CA ASP A 50 -17.41 4.44 -12.63
C ASP A 50 -17.91 5.87 -12.35
N LEU A 51 -17.52 6.46 -11.21
CA LEU A 51 -17.85 7.84 -10.85
C LEU A 51 -17.24 8.86 -11.83
N ILE A 52 -15.98 8.67 -12.23
CA ILE A 52 -15.30 9.56 -13.19
C ILE A 52 -15.98 9.44 -14.56
N ALA A 53 -16.27 8.22 -15.02
CA ALA A 53 -16.92 7.97 -16.30
C ALA A 53 -18.30 8.65 -16.38
N GLU A 54 -19.07 8.66 -15.28
CA GLU A 54 -20.32 9.41 -15.19
C GLU A 54 -20.09 10.92 -15.34
N LEU A 55 -19.08 11.47 -14.67
CA LEU A 55 -18.77 12.90 -14.70
C LEU A 55 -18.26 13.40 -16.06
N VAL A 56 -17.46 12.58 -16.77
CA VAL A 56 -16.91 12.94 -18.08
C VAL A 56 -17.79 12.48 -19.26
N ALA A 57 -18.82 11.67 -18.99
CA ALA A 57 -19.71 11.06 -19.98
C ALA A 57 -18.98 10.24 -21.06
N GLU A 58 -17.84 9.64 -20.70
CA GLU A 58 -16.98 8.83 -21.57
C GLU A 58 -16.42 7.62 -20.81
N PRO A 59 -16.09 6.51 -21.51
CA PRO A 59 -15.48 5.36 -20.87
C PRO A 59 -14.08 5.70 -20.35
N VAL A 60 -13.80 5.31 -19.11
CA VAL A 60 -12.49 5.49 -18.47
C VAL A 60 -11.80 4.14 -18.38
N PRO A 61 -10.58 3.97 -18.96
CA PRO A 61 -9.81 2.74 -18.83
C PRO A 61 -9.54 2.39 -17.36
N LEU A 62 -9.61 1.09 -17.06
CA LEU A 62 -9.34 0.53 -15.74
C LEU A 62 -8.26 -0.54 -15.89
N GLY A 63 -7.26 -0.48 -15.00
CA GLY A 63 -6.27 -1.53 -14.83
C GLY A 63 -5.99 -1.79 -13.37
N ASP A 64 -5.13 -2.77 -13.11
CA ASP A 64 -4.66 -3.12 -11.79
C ASP A 64 -3.21 -3.59 -11.79
N VAL A 65 -2.53 -3.34 -10.68
CA VAL A 65 -1.15 -3.81 -10.45
C VAL A 65 -1.07 -4.61 -9.16
N ASP A 66 -0.52 -5.82 -9.27
CA ASP A 66 -0.17 -6.62 -8.10
C ASP A 66 1.33 -6.52 -7.80
N ILE A 67 1.62 -5.83 -6.72
CA ILE A 67 2.98 -5.63 -6.21
C ILE A 67 3.27 -6.52 -5.00
N SER A 68 2.51 -7.59 -4.79
CA SER A 68 2.70 -8.56 -3.70
C SER A 68 4.11 -9.17 -3.65
N PHE A 69 4.83 -9.11 -4.77
CA PHE A 69 6.23 -9.51 -4.92
C PHE A 69 7.27 -8.44 -4.56
N TYR A 70 6.92 -7.15 -4.66
CA TYR A 70 7.86 -6.02 -4.56
C TYR A 70 8.07 -5.47 -3.13
N ARG A 71 7.61 -6.18 -2.10
CA ARG A 71 7.76 -5.73 -0.71
C ARG A 71 9.12 -6.13 -0.12
N ASP A 72 9.90 -5.11 0.24
CA ASP A 72 10.97 -5.18 1.23
C ASP A 72 10.47 -5.67 2.62
N ASP A 73 9.15 -5.79 2.83
CA ASP A 73 8.52 -6.25 4.07
C ASP A 73 8.50 -7.78 4.24
N LEU A 74 9.46 -8.51 3.67
CA LEU A 74 9.64 -9.95 3.93
C LEU A 74 9.82 -10.28 5.43
N GLY A 75 10.08 -9.28 6.28
CA GLY A 75 10.11 -9.43 7.74
C GLY A 75 8.75 -9.33 8.47
N MET A 76 7.65 -9.01 7.76
CA MET A 76 6.32 -8.78 8.36
C MET A 76 5.31 -9.92 8.08
N ARG A 77 5.73 -11.00 7.40
CA ARG A 77 4.88 -12.18 7.14
C ARG A 77 5.13 -13.27 8.18
N GLU A 78 4.06 -13.98 8.56
CA GLU A 78 4.14 -15.29 9.22
C GLU A 78 5.13 -16.19 8.45
N PRO A 79 6.06 -16.90 9.12
CA PRO A 79 6.95 -17.84 8.46
C PRO A 79 6.14 -18.89 7.67
N GLY A 80 6.20 -18.85 6.34
CA GLY A 80 5.55 -19.84 5.45
C GLY A 80 4.42 -19.33 4.57
N ALA A 81 4.00 -18.06 4.67
CA ALA A 81 3.04 -17.50 3.72
C ALA A 81 3.72 -17.17 2.37
N GLN A 82 3.60 -18.05 1.38
CA GLN A 82 4.02 -17.75 0.01
C GLN A 82 3.16 -16.59 -0.54
N PRO A 83 3.78 -15.56 -1.14
CA PRO A 83 3.00 -14.53 -1.83
C PRO A 83 2.24 -15.16 -2.99
N VAL A 84 0.92 -15.07 -2.94
CA VAL A 84 0.08 -15.35 -4.11
C VAL A 84 0.33 -14.21 -5.10
N VAL A 85 0.82 -14.55 -6.29
CA VAL A 85 1.02 -13.61 -7.39
C VAL A 85 -0.28 -13.55 -8.17
N HIS A 86 -0.93 -12.40 -8.15
CA HIS A 86 -1.90 -12.05 -9.16
C HIS A 86 -1.16 -11.40 -10.34
N ALA A 87 -1.64 -11.64 -11.56
CA ALA A 87 -1.12 -10.91 -12.71
C ALA A 87 -1.56 -9.44 -12.59
N SER A 88 -0.70 -8.51 -13.00
CA SER A 88 -1.08 -7.11 -13.24
C SER A 88 -1.76 -7.02 -14.62
N HIS A 89 -2.84 -6.25 -14.71
CA HIS A 89 -3.63 -6.12 -15.93
C HIS A 89 -3.75 -4.65 -16.34
N ILE A 90 -3.11 -4.28 -17.45
CA ILE A 90 -3.20 -2.96 -18.06
C ILE A 90 -3.35 -3.17 -19.56
N ASP A 91 -4.60 -3.33 -20.00
CA ASP A 91 -4.96 -3.65 -21.39
C ASP A 91 -5.34 -2.38 -22.18
N PHE A 92 -4.62 -1.29 -21.97
CA PHE A 92 -4.81 -0.01 -22.66
C PHE A 92 -3.47 0.70 -22.86
N ALA A 93 -3.40 1.59 -23.85
CA ALA A 93 -2.22 2.41 -24.10
C ALA A 93 -2.07 3.45 -22.99
N ILE A 94 -1.01 3.37 -22.20
CA ILE A 94 -0.80 4.27 -21.06
C ILE A 94 -0.15 5.59 -21.47
N GLU A 95 0.51 5.61 -22.63
CA GLU A 95 1.21 6.77 -23.21
C GLU A 95 0.28 7.95 -23.54
N ASP A 96 -1.01 7.69 -23.72
CA ASP A 96 -1.99 8.70 -24.14
C ASP A 96 -2.86 9.22 -22.99
N ALA A 97 -2.62 8.77 -21.75
CA ALA A 97 -3.49 9.06 -20.62
C ALA A 97 -2.74 9.47 -19.36
N THR A 98 -3.30 10.42 -18.60
CA THR A 98 -2.92 10.61 -17.20
C THR A 98 -3.41 9.42 -16.39
N VAL A 99 -2.47 8.69 -15.78
CA VAL A 99 -2.76 7.51 -14.95
C VAL A 99 -2.94 7.94 -13.50
N VAL A 100 -4.12 7.66 -12.94
CA VAL A 100 -4.41 7.83 -11.51
C VAL A 100 -4.25 6.48 -10.82
N LEU A 101 -3.17 6.33 -10.05
CA LEU A 101 -2.95 5.19 -9.16
C LEU A 101 -3.89 5.31 -7.95
N VAL A 102 -4.52 4.20 -7.57
CA VAL A 102 -5.46 4.16 -6.44
C VAL A 102 -5.00 3.15 -5.39
N ASP A 103 -4.85 3.62 -4.15
CA ASP A 103 -4.54 2.79 -2.98
C ASP A 103 -5.54 3.02 -1.85
N ASP A 104 -5.68 2.05 -0.94
CA ASP A 104 -6.59 2.21 0.20
C ASP A 104 -5.97 3.12 1.28
N VAL A 105 -4.73 2.86 1.68
CA VAL A 105 -4.03 3.59 2.75
C VAL A 105 -2.60 3.93 2.36
N LEU A 106 -2.28 5.23 2.31
CA LEU A 106 -0.89 5.66 2.17
C LEU A 106 -0.17 5.71 3.51
N PHE A 107 0.89 4.89 3.64
CA PHE A 107 1.77 4.83 4.80
C PHE A 107 3.21 5.25 4.47
N THR A 108 4.16 4.30 4.34
CA THR A 108 5.58 4.60 4.07
C THR A 108 5.84 5.11 2.65
N GLY A 109 4.96 4.76 1.70
CA GLY A 109 5.08 5.06 0.27
C GLY A 109 5.70 3.94 -0.58
N ARG A 110 6.22 2.86 0.03
CA ARG A 110 6.88 1.76 -0.70
C ARG A 110 5.96 1.05 -1.70
N THR A 111 4.71 0.81 -1.31
CA THR A 111 3.65 0.25 -2.16
C THR A 111 3.48 1.07 -3.43
N VAL A 112 3.30 2.39 -3.29
CA VAL A 112 3.14 3.28 -4.44
C VAL A 112 4.39 3.31 -5.32
N ARG A 113 5.58 3.37 -4.72
CA ARG A 113 6.84 3.32 -5.48
C ARG A 113 6.92 2.07 -6.36
N ALA A 114 6.62 0.90 -5.79
CA ALA A 114 6.60 -0.34 -6.55
C ALA A 114 5.49 -0.35 -7.63
N ALA A 115 4.34 0.27 -7.37
CA ALA A 115 3.28 0.39 -8.38
C ALA A 115 3.69 1.31 -9.54
N ILE A 116 4.43 2.40 -9.27
CA ILE A 116 5.00 3.26 -10.31
C ILE A 116 6.05 2.49 -11.12
N ASP A 117 6.93 1.75 -10.45
CA ASP A 117 7.94 0.91 -11.12
C ASP A 117 7.25 -0.11 -12.04
N ALA A 118 6.21 -0.81 -11.56
CA ALA A 118 5.43 -1.76 -12.35
C ALA A 118 4.66 -1.10 -13.50
N LEU A 119 4.08 0.09 -13.30
CA LEU A 119 3.39 0.84 -14.36
C LEU A 119 4.35 1.16 -15.52
N PHE A 120 5.61 1.46 -15.21
CA PHE A 120 6.63 1.70 -16.23
C PHE A 120 7.11 0.42 -16.96
N ASP A 121 6.71 -0.77 -16.53
CA ASP A 121 6.93 -1.96 -17.36
C ASP A 121 5.94 -2.02 -18.53
N TYR A 122 4.81 -1.31 -18.44
CA TYR A 122 3.75 -1.27 -19.48
C TYR A 122 3.90 -0.11 -20.46
N GLY A 123 4.67 0.93 -20.11
CA GLY A 123 4.79 2.11 -20.95
C GLY A 123 5.26 3.37 -20.23
N ARG A 124 5.06 4.54 -20.84
CA ARG A 124 5.43 5.84 -20.24
C ARG A 124 4.27 6.83 -20.31
N PRO A 125 3.41 6.90 -19.28
CA PRO A 125 2.32 7.88 -19.26
C PRO A 125 2.87 9.31 -19.14
N PRO A 126 2.16 10.32 -19.69
CA PRO A 126 2.52 11.74 -19.59
C PRO A 126 2.50 12.23 -18.14
N ARG A 127 1.62 11.67 -17.31
CA ARG A 127 1.49 12.00 -15.90
C ARG A 127 1.01 10.79 -15.10
N VAL A 128 1.57 10.63 -13.90
CA VAL A 128 1.10 9.68 -12.89
C VAL A 128 0.66 10.48 -11.68
N GLN A 129 -0.57 10.24 -11.23
CA GLN A 129 -1.16 10.83 -10.03
C GLN A 129 -1.49 9.73 -9.03
N LEU A 130 -1.68 10.08 -7.76
CA LEU A 130 -2.03 9.16 -6.68
C LEU A 130 -3.29 9.62 -5.95
N ALA A 131 -4.30 8.76 -5.92
CA ALA A 131 -5.49 8.89 -5.10
C ALA A 131 -5.48 7.84 -3.98
N VAL A 132 -5.72 8.26 -2.74
CA VAL A 132 -5.84 7.34 -1.60
C VAL A 132 -7.07 7.63 -0.75
N LEU A 133 -7.71 6.58 -0.24
CA LEU A 133 -8.86 6.75 0.64
C LEU A 133 -8.43 7.33 1.99
N ALA A 134 -7.30 6.87 2.55
CA ALA A 134 -6.74 7.40 3.77
C ALA A 134 -5.24 7.68 3.66
N ASP A 135 -4.81 8.81 4.23
CA ASP A 135 -3.40 9.13 4.44
C ASP A 135 -3.11 9.11 5.94
N ARG A 136 -2.23 8.20 6.35
CA ARG A 136 -1.87 8.03 7.77
C ARG A 136 -0.51 8.60 8.16
N GLY A 137 0.17 9.29 7.23
CA GLY A 137 1.50 9.87 7.44
C GLY A 137 2.64 8.85 7.48
N HIS A 138 3.72 9.18 8.21
CA HIS A 138 4.92 8.35 8.42
C HIS A 138 5.66 7.96 7.13
N ARG A 139 5.77 8.89 6.19
CA ARG A 139 6.51 8.70 4.94
C ARG A 139 7.96 8.31 5.17
N GLU A 140 8.41 7.34 4.39
CA GLU A 140 9.83 6.97 4.25
C GLU A 140 10.36 7.32 2.86
N LEU A 141 9.46 7.52 1.90
CA LEU A 141 9.74 7.99 0.55
C LEU A 141 9.09 9.36 0.33
N PRO A 142 9.64 10.22 -0.54
CA PRO A 142 9.09 11.54 -0.86
C PRO A 142 7.85 11.44 -1.77
N ILE A 143 6.88 10.62 -1.38
CA ILE A 143 5.65 10.35 -2.12
C ILE A 143 4.49 11.03 -1.40
N ARG A 144 3.79 11.89 -2.16
CA ARG A 144 2.61 12.59 -1.71
C ARG A 144 1.43 12.23 -2.63
N PRO A 145 0.24 11.97 -2.07
CA PRO A 145 -0.96 11.78 -2.86
C PRO A 145 -1.46 13.12 -3.39
N ASP A 146 -1.94 13.12 -4.63
CA ASP A 146 -2.64 14.24 -5.24
C ASP A 146 -4.06 14.36 -4.65
N TYR A 147 -4.70 13.21 -4.41
CA TYR A 147 -6.06 13.13 -3.89
C TYR A 147 -6.09 12.31 -2.60
N VAL A 148 -6.63 12.91 -1.54
CA VAL A 148 -6.73 12.27 -0.22
C VAL A 148 -8.17 12.24 0.22
N GLY A 149 -8.67 11.05 0.57
CA GLY A 149 -9.98 10.89 1.17
C GLY A 149 -10.05 11.49 2.57
N LYS A 150 -9.19 11.00 3.47
CA LYS A 150 -9.05 11.55 4.82
C LYS A 150 -7.62 11.48 5.33
N ASN A 151 -7.14 12.59 5.90
CA ASN A 151 -5.90 12.62 6.65
C ASN A 151 -6.16 12.12 8.08
N LEU A 152 -5.47 11.06 8.49
CA LEU A 152 -5.61 10.41 9.78
C LEU A 152 -4.28 10.55 10.54
N PRO A 153 -4.17 11.49 11.50
CA PRO A 153 -3.00 11.53 12.38
C PRO A 153 -3.00 10.25 13.21
N THR A 154 -2.02 9.37 12.98
CA THR A 154 -1.87 8.10 13.69
C THR A 154 -0.52 8.01 14.38
N ALA A 155 -0.43 7.27 15.47
CA ALA A 155 0.83 6.78 15.99
C ALA A 155 1.37 5.65 15.10
N ARG A 156 2.70 5.40 15.13
CA ARG A 156 3.31 4.26 14.41
C ARG A 156 2.77 2.91 14.89
N SER A 157 2.38 2.84 16.17
CA SER A 157 1.78 1.65 16.77
C SER A 157 0.35 1.43 16.30
N GLU A 158 -0.35 2.43 15.79
CA GLU A 158 -1.74 2.25 15.31
C GLU A 158 -1.77 1.60 13.92
N ARG A 159 -2.88 0.97 13.58
CA ARG A 159 -3.18 0.43 12.25
C ARG A 159 -4.44 1.08 11.73
N VAL A 160 -4.42 1.47 10.46
CA VAL A 160 -5.62 1.90 9.73
C VAL A 160 -6.10 0.68 8.96
N ASN A 161 -7.33 0.26 9.21
CA ASN A 161 -7.98 -0.84 8.52
C ASN A 161 -9.01 -0.25 7.57
N VAL A 162 -9.04 -0.76 6.35
CA VAL A 162 -10.06 -0.44 5.36
C VAL A 162 -10.78 -1.74 5.06
N THR A 163 -12.10 -1.72 5.14
CA THR A 163 -12.99 -2.76 4.65
C THR A 163 -13.78 -2.21 3.48
N VAL A 164 -13.98 -3.06 2.47
CA VAL A 164 -14.77 -2.72 1.28
C VAL A 164 -15.81 -3.80 1.02
N SER A 165 -17.01 -3.39 0.65
CA SER A 165 -18.17 -4.29 0.58
C SER A 165 -17.99 -5.50 -0.35
N GLU A 166 -17.18 -5.38 -1.40
CA GLU A 166 -16.90 -6.44 -2.37
C GLU A 166 -16.04 -7.57 -1.79
N LEU A 167 -15.26 -7.30 -0.76
CA LEU A 167 -14.35 -8.26 -0.13
C LEU A 167 -14.78 -8.62 1.30
N ASP A 168 -15.22 -7.63 2.06
CA ASP A 168 -15.42 -7.71 3.51
C ASP A 168 -16.91 -7.62 3.91
N GLY A 169 -17.81 -7.26 2.97
CA GLY A 169 -19.26 -7.14 3.20
C GLY A 169 -19.74 -5.77 3.73
N GLU A 170 -18.81 -4.90 4.12
CA GLU A 170 -19.07 -3.54 4.59
C GLU A 170 -18.02 -2.55 4.08
N ASP A 171 -18.40 -1.28 4.04
CA ASP A 171 -17.48 -0.18 3.75
C ASP A 171 -17.17 0.54 5.05
N GLU A 172 -15.93 0.47 5.52
CA GLU A 172 -15.49 1.13 6.73
C GLU A 172 -14.00 1.48 6.66
N VAL A 173 -13.63 2.60 7.28
CA VAL A 173 -12.24 2.86 7.68
C VAL A 173 -12.18 2.99 9.18
N SER A 174 -11.31 2.21 9.81
CA SER A 174 -11.14 2.20 11.27
C SER A 174 -9.68 2.28 11.69
N ILE A 175 -9.46 2.73 12.92
CA ILE A 175 -8.14 2.76 13.55
C ILE A 175 -8.16 1.78 14.73
N SER A 176 -7.14 0.93 14.82
CA SER A 176 -6.91 0.03 15.93
C SER A 176 -5.46 0.13 16.44
N GLU A 177 -5.22 -0.28 17.69
CA GLU A 177 -3.86 -0.48 18.17
C GLU A 177 -3.24 -1.68 17.42
N GLY A 178 -2.08 -1.48 16.83
CA GLY A 178 -1.25 -2.55 16.28
C GLY A 178 -0.58 -3.29 17.43
N GLU A 179 -0.57 -4.62 17.34
CA GLU A 179 0.20 -5.44 18.28
C GLU A 179 1.66 -4.99 18.24
N SER A 180 2.12 -4.40 19.34
CA SER A 180 3.52 -4.17 19.57
C SER A 180 4.16 -5.54 19.71
N ARG A 181 4.82 -6.03 18.65
CA ARG A 181 5.90 -7.00 18.84
C ARG A 181 7.00 -6.25 19.58
N CYS A 182 6.92 -6.30 20.91
CA CYS A 182 8.05 -6.07 21.77
C CYS A 182 9.10 -7.11 21.36
N GLU A 183 10.08 -6.70 20.57
CA GLU A 183 11.29 -7.50 20.36
C GLU A 183 11.85 -7.80 21.75
N SER A 184 11.82 -9.08 22.11
CA SER A 184 12.53 -9.61 23.26
C SER A 184 14.04 -9.36 23.08
N ARG A 185 14.49 -8.17 23.47
CA ARG A 185 15.88 -7.97 23.89
C ARG A 185 16.10 -8.64 25.25
N SER A 186 15.99 -9.98 25.28
CA SER A 186 16.50 -10.82 26.36
C SER A 186 17.08 -12.12 25.78
N GLY A 187 17.97 -11.99 24.81
CA GLY A 187 18.69 -13.13 24.22
C GLY A 187 20.16 -12.88 23.87
N ALA A 188 20.74 -11.72 24.25
CA ALA A 188 22.11 -11.37 23.89
C ALA A 188 23.00 -11.12 25.13
N ARG A 189 22.96 -12.02 26.13
CA ARG A 189 23.95 -12.03 27.22
C ARG A 189 24.35 -13.42 27.73
N ALA A 190 24.24 -14.46 26.91
CA ALA A 190 24.65 -15.80 27.30
C ALA A 190 25.41 -16.56 26.20
N ILE A 191 26.45 -15.96 25.60
CA ILE A 191 27.44 -16.70 24.78
C ILE A 191 28.91 -16.34 25.09
N ILE A 192 29.22 -15.31 25.90
CA ILE A 192 30.63 -14.96 26.22
C ILE A 192 31.10 -15.65 27.52
N ASP A 193 30.86 -16.95 27.69
CA ASP A 193 31.57 -17.69 28.75
C ASP A 193 31.72 -19.20 28.47
N ARG A 194 32.24 -19.53 27.28
CA ARG A 194 32.75 -20.89 27.02
C ARG A 194 33.96 -20.87 26.08
N ALA A 195 34.95 -20.05 26.43
CA ALA A 195 36.29 -20.08 25.83
C ALA A 195 37.38 -20.44 26.88
N ALA A 196 37.00 -21.13 27.96
CA ALA A 196 37.94 -21.73 28.90
C ALA A 196 37.73 -23.25 28.85
N LEU A 197 38.42 -23.91 27.92
CA LEU A 197 38.83 -25.33 27.90
C LEU A 197 39.42 -25.61 26.51
N LEU A 198 40.54 -24.96 26.21
CA LEU A 198 41.53 -25.51 25.28
C LEU A 198 42.66 -26.08 26.15
N PRO A 199 43.06 -27.36 25.97
CA PRO A 199 44.23 -27.90 26.63
C PRO A 199 45.51 -27.18 26.16
N ASP A 200 46.44 -27.05 27.08
CA ASP A 200 47.73 -26.39 26.95
C ASP A 200 48.53 -26.88 25.73
N ALA A 201 49.11 -25.95 24.98
CA ALA A 201 49.93 -26.21 23.81
C ALA A 201 51.40 -26.40 24.22
N SER A 202 51.65 -27.40 25.07
CA SER A 202 52.99 -27.74 25.58
C SER A 202 53.43 -29.18 25.28
N ASP A 203 52.75 -29.90 24.38
CA ASP A 203 53.00 -31.33 24.12
C ASP A 203 53.39 -31.66 22.66
N TRP A 204 54.09 -30.74 21.97
CA TRP A 204 54.61 -30.97 20.61
C TRP A 204 56.14 -30.80 20.51
N GLU A 205 56.89 -31.29 21.49
CA GLU A 205 58.31 -31.62 21.33
C GLU A 205 58.57 -33.03 21.90
N ASP A 206 59.26 -33.87 21.10
CA ASP A 206 59.87 -35.18 21.39
C ASP A 206 59.01 -36.47 21.38
N LYS A 207 58.80 -37.05 20.18
CA LYS A 207 59.40 -38.34 19.70
C LYS A 207 58.74 -38.91 18.45
#